data_AF-A0A7W0W587-F1
#
_entry.id   AF-A0A7W0W587-F1
#
_cell.length_a   1.000
_cell.length_b   1.000
_cell.length_c   1.000
_cell.angle_alpha   90.00
_cell.angle_beta   90.00
_cell.angle_gamma   90.00
#
_symmetry.space_group_name_H-M   'P 1'
#
loop_
_entity.id
_entity.type
_entity.pdbx_description
1 polymer ?
#
loop_
_entity_poly.entity_id
_entity_poly.type
_entity_poly.pdbx_seq_one_letter_code
_entity_poly.pdbx_strand_id
1 'polypeptide(L)'
;MTNFVPDQILVTFEEGYHLGPNGAFFKGKTAQKRGLGIGPLHSSEALDRSGQVALLQVPAGNDLDATIATLNQQPGVRHAERNAVRTAMITPNDPIYNQQWGMGKIGAEPAWDITTGGSVVIAIIDTGVSSSHPDLGGRVLAGFNALSGGSDADDDEGHGTAMAGIAAASSNNGEGVAGMCWNCLILPVKVLNSRGSGSSASVVKGMYWAADNGARIISMSLGGDEATQAEADVVNYIYSKGIPIFASSGNSGSDGNPTIYPAAFPHVIAVGASTPNDTVSGFSSYGNYLDLAAPGVGIWTTAWSNGQNTYGAGNGTSPACPFVAGLAALAVTLWPELTPDQLEQLLIGSAVDILTPGKDVYSGYGRIDALKTLQNAAARTIPGQPGPGPVPPPAPVPPPPPVGNPAFIPIGPLPLPAKVGEVYFPETGHSLRGEFKNYWDRNGGLAVFGFPLSEEFTEQTAEGSFLVQYFERQRFEFHPEKAAPYNVLLGRLGDSVLRDRGEDWFSFPKGSPQSGCVFFQETGHTVCGEFLKYWQNNGLNDSALTKYQRSLQLFGFPLSEARTETNSNGDTVTTQWFERGRFEYHNDKGVLLGLLAKEYATTRGWR
;
A
#
# COMPACT_ATOMS: atom_id res chain seq x y z
N MET A 1 24.30 -7.24 -5.93
CA MET A 1 23.92 -7.76 -4.61
C MET A 1 23.93 -9.28 -4.67
N THR A 2 24.26 -9.95 -3.57
CA THR A 2 24.42 -11.41 -3.51
C THR A 2 23.07 -12.11 -3.71
N ASN A 3 22.96 -12.97 -4.73
CA ASN A 3 21.76 -13.74 -5.12
C ASN A 3 21.42 -14.88 -4.13
N PHE A 4 21.55 -14.65 -2.83
CA PHE A 4 21.51 -15.68 -1.79
C PHE A 4 20.72 -15.23 -0.55
N VAL A 5 20.06 -16.17 0.13
CA VAL A 5 19.37 -15.94 1.40
C VAL A 5 20.40 -15.68 2.51
N PRO A 6 20.31 -14.56 3.25
CA PRO A 6 21.24 -14.25 4.34
C PRO A 6 21.27 -15.34 5.42
N ASP A 7 22.45 -15.55 6.01
CA ASP A 7 22.67 -16.45 7.15
C ASP A 7 22.28 -17.93 6.93
N GLN A 8 22.06 -18.33 5.67
CA GLN A 8 21.70 -19.70 5.29
C GLN A 8 22.76 -20.37 4.43
N ILE A 9 23.07 -21.61 4.80
CA ILE A 9 24.03 -22.47 4.11
C ILE A 9 23.35 -23.78 3.74
N LEU A 10 23.44 -24.16 2.47
CA LEU A 10 23.11 -25.50 2.01
C LEU A 10 24.33 -26.40 2.20
N VAL A 11 24.12 -27.55 2.84
CA VAL A 11 25.17 -28.54 3.06
C VAL A 11 24.74 -29.88 2.49
N THR A 12 25.59 -30.45 1.65
CA THR A 12 25.46 -31.81 1.14
C THR A 12 26.49 -32.70 1.82
N PHE A 13 26.05 -33.80 2.41
CA PHE A 13 26.90 -34.80 3.08
C PHE A 13 27.37 -35.89 2.11
N GLU A 14 28.50 -36.52 2.45
CA GLU A 14 28.97 -37.73 1.78
C GLU A 14 28.05 -38.93 2.09
N GLU A 15 28.10 -39.96 1.26
CA GLU A 15 27.30 -41.17 1.46
C GLU A 15 27.59 -41.82 2.83
N GLY A 16 26.54 -42.16 3.56
CA GLY A 16 26.62 -42.68 4.92
C GLY A 16 26.69 -41.61 6.02
N TYR A 17 26.79 -40.32 5.66
CA TYR A 17 26.63 -39.20 6.58
C TYR A 17 25.27 -38.53 6.39
N HIS A 18 24.68 -38.06 7.49
CA HIS A 18 23.41 -37.33 7.49
C HIS A 18 23.29 -36.40 8.68
N LEU A 19 22.42 -35.39 8.54
CA LEU A 19 21.93 -34.59 9.65
C LEU A 19 21.05 -35.45 10.56
N GLY A 20 21.26 -35.38 11.87
CA GLY A 20 20.34 -35.98 12.84
C GLY A 20 19.95 -35.02 13.97
N PRO A 21 19.37 -35.54 15.06
CA PRO A 21 18.63 -34.71 16.02
C PRO A 21 19.50 -33.61 16.66
N ASN A 22 18.91 -32.43 16.83
CA ASN A 22 19.54 -31.26 17.46
C ASN A 22 20.81 -30.76 16.74
N GLY A 23 20.87 -30.87 15.41
CA GLY A 23 22.02 -30.41 14.62
C GLY A 23 23.29 -31.26 14.80
N ALA A 24 23.14 -32.51 15.22
CA ALA A 24 24.25 -33.47 15.32
C ALA A 24 24.43 -34.25 14.02
N PHE A 25 25.67 -34.56 13.65
CA PHE A 25 26.00 -35.28 12.41
C PHE A 25 26.40 -36.72 12.72
N PHE A 26 25.89 -37.65 11.91
CA PHE A 26 26.03 -39.09 12.16
C PHE A 26 26.62 -39.81 10.96
N LYS A 27 27.52 -40.76 11.23
CA LYS A 27 28.04 -41.72 10.25
C LYS A 27 27.38 -43.09 10.48
N GLY A 28 26.57 -43.56 9.54
CA GLY A 28 25.84 -44.83 9.64
C GLY A 28 24.69 -44.84 10.66
N LYS A 29 24.08 -46.01 10.90
CA LYS A 29 22.89 -46.18 11.77
C LYS A 29 23.20 -46.17 13.28
N THR A 30 24.46 -46.30 13.66
CA THR A 30 24.94 -46.34 15.05
C THR A 30 25.77 -45.09 15.32
N ALA A 31 25.06 -44.05 15.72
CA ALA A 31 25.49 -42.68 15.94
C ALA A 31 26.81 -42.48 16.74
N GLN A 32 27.87 -41.98 16.09
CA GLN A 32 28.91 -41.19 16.76
C GLN A 32 28.66 -39.70 16.46
N LYS A 33 28.31 -38.92 17.50
CA LYS A 33 28.10 -37.48 17.39
C LYS A 33 29.40 -36.79 16.98
N ARG A 34 29.43 -36.19 15.79
CA ARG A 34 30.53 -35.31 15.35
C ARG A 34 30.06 -33.85 15.27
N GLY A 35 30.93 -32.92 15.63
CA GLY A 35 30.71 -31.48 15.46
C GLY A 35 31.21 -31.01 14.09
N LEU A 36 30.56 -29.99 13.53
CA LEU A 36 30.94 -29.37 12.25
C LEU A 36 32.09 -28.35 12.35
N GLY A 37 32.68 -28.17 13.55
CA GLY A 37 33.72 -27.17 13.76
C GLY A 37 33.24 -25.71 13.60
N ILE A 38 31.93 -25.48 13.46
CA ILE A 38 31.31 -24.15 13.41
C ILE A 38 30.58 -23.85 14.73
N GLY A 39 30.30 -22.56 14.98
CA GLY A 39 29.56 -22.09 16.15
C GLY A 39 28.13 -22.65 16.24
N PRO A 40 27.38 -22.31 17.30
CA PRO A 40 26.02 -22.79 17.48
C PRO A 40 25.14 -22.37 16.30
N LEU A 41 24.36 -23.30 15.77
CA LEU A 41 23.33 -23.04 14.76
C LEU A 41 22.08 -22.47 15.43
N HIS A 42 21.39 -21.58 14.74
CA HIS A 42 20.04 -21.14 15.14
C HIS A 42 19.02 -22.25 14.84
N SER A 43 19.14 -22.88 13.67
CA SER A 43 18.36 -24.07 13.29
C SER A 43 19.09 -24.91 12.25
N SER A 44 18.62 -26.16 12.09
CA SER A 44 19.06 -27.07 11.03
C SER A 44 17.89 -27.91 10.55
N GLU A 45 17.75 -28.10 9.25
CA GLU A 45 16.68 -28.87 8.62
C GLU A 45 17.25 -29.85 7.60
N ALA A 46 16.73 -31.08 7.56
CA ALA A 46 17.00 -32.01 6.47
C ALA A 46 16.05 -31.71 5.31
N LEU A 47 16.59 -31.43 4.12
CA LEU A 47 15.83 -31.10 2.92
C LEU A 47 15.41 -32.33 2.11
N ASP A 48 15.94 -33.49 2.48
CA ASP A 48 15.62 -34.77 1.85
C ASP A 48 15.40 -35.85 2.91
N ARG A 49 14.72 -36.93 2.52
CA ARG A 49 14.37 -38.03 3.46
C ARG A 49 15.59 -38.75 4.03
N SER A 50 16.75 -38.68 3.38
CA SER A 50 17.97 -39.32 3.86
C SER A 50 18.79 -38.43 4.80
N GLY A 51 18.49 -37.12 4.86
CA GLY A 51 19.27 -36.13 5.59
C GLY A 51 20.65 -35.88 5.00
N GLN A 52 20.90 -36.29 3.75
CA GLN A 52 22.12 -36.01 3.02
C GLN A 52 22.19 -34.56 2.55
N VAL A 53 21.05 -33.90 2.38
CA VAL A 53 21.02 -32.46 2.08
C VAL A 53 20.36 -31.76 3.26
N ALA A 54 21.02 -30.74 3.78
CA ALA A 54 20.53 -29.97 4.90
C ALA A 54 20.64 -28.47 4.67
N LEU A 55 19.70 -27.74 5.26
CA LEU A 55 19.76 -26.30 5.41
C LEU A 55 20.23 -25.99 6.83
N LEU A 56 21.29 -25.18 6.94
CA LEU A 56 21.79 -24.69 8.23
C LEU A 56 21.54 -23.18 8.33
N GLN A 57 20.90 -22.76 9.42
CA GLN A 57 20.73 -21.35 9.77
C GLN A 57 21.79 -20.98 10.81
N VAL A 58 22.70 -20.09 10.44
CA VAL A 58 23.72 -19.56 11.36
C VAL A 58 23.22 -18.29 12.06
N PRO A 59 23.78 -17.92 13.23
CA PRO A 59 23.50 -16.63 13.85
C PRO A 59 23.85 -15.46 12.92
N ALA A 60 23.02 -14.43 12.95
CA ALA A 60 23.22 -13.21 12.15
C ALA A 60 24.58 -12.55 12.44
N GLY A 61 25.21 -12.03 11.40
CA GLY A 61 26.52 -11.35 11.50
C GLY A 61 27.73 -12.29 11.47
N ASN A 62 27.54 -13.60 11.25
CA ASN A 62 28.64 -14.51 10.96
C ASN A 62 29.23 -14.26 9.57
N ASP A 63 30.55 -14.44 9.45
CA ASP A 63 31.21 -14.52 8.15
C ASP A 63 30.80 -15.84 7.46
N LEU A 64 29.84 -15.71 6.54
CA LEU A 64 29.26 -16.85 5.84
C LEU A 64 30.29 -17.57 4.97
N ASP A 65 31.22 -16.85 4.34
CA ASP A 65 32.23 -17.46 3.49
C ASP A 65 33.26 -18.24 4.32
N ALA A 66 33.67 -17.70 5.47
CA ALA A 66 34.53 -18.42 6.41
C ALA A 66 33.83 -19.67 7.00
N THR A 67 32.54 -19.57 7.29
CA THR A 67 31.73 -20.68 7.80
C THR A 67 31.61 -21.78 6.73
N ILE A 68 31.31 -21.41 5.49
CA ILE A 68 31.25 -22.33 4.34
C ILE A 68 32.62 -22.99 4.12
N ALA A 69 33.72 -22.23 4.19
CA ALA A 69 35.07 -22.79 4.05
C ALA A 69 35.38 -23.80 5.17
N THR A 70 34.94 -23.54 6.40
CA THR A 70 35.11 -24.46 7.54
C THR A 70 34.29 -25.74 7.36
N LEU A 71 33.04 -25.62 6.90
CA LEU A 71 32.16 -26.77 6.61
C LEU A 71 32.73 -27.66 5.51
N ASN A 72 33.25 -27.06 4.44
CA ASN A 72 33.86 -27.76 3.32
C ASN A 72 35.13 -28.55 3.72
N GLN A 73 35.70 -28.31 4.90
CA GLN A 73 36.84 -29.07 5.45
C GLN A 73 36.42 -30.20 6.39
N GLN A 74 35.13 -30.33 6.74
CA GLN A 74 34.66 -31.31 7.71
C GLN A 74 34.57 -32.71 7.11
N PRO A 75 35.09 -33.75 7.81
CA PRO A 75 34.92 -35.13 7.37
C PRO A 75 33.44 -35.52 7.28
N GLY A 76 33.00 -35.94 6.08
CA GLY A 76 31.62 -36.33 5.79
C GLY A 76 30.75 -35.22 5.21
N VAL A 77 31.26 -33.99 5.06
CA VAL A 77 30.64 -32.95 4.24
C VAL A 77 31.20 -33.06 2.81
N ARG A 78 30.33 -33.26 1.83
CA ARG A 78 30.70 -33.31 0.41
C ARG A 78 30.90 -31.90 -0.13
N HIS A 79 29.99 -30.98 0.18
CA HIS A 79 30.16 -29.54 -0.02
C HIS A 79 29.17 -28.74 0.83
N ALA A 80 29.51 -27.49 1.09
CA ALA A 80 28.67 -26.45 1.65
C ALA A 80 28.70 -25.24 0.73
N GLU A 81 27.56 -24.59 0.54
CA GLU A 81 27.39 -23.44 -0.34
C GLU A 81 26.29 -22.49 0.16
N ARG A 82 26.27 -21.28 -0.39
CA ARG A 82 25.24 -20.28 -0.06
C ARG A 82 23.87 -20.74 -0.59
N ASN A 83 22.80 -20.52 0.18
CA ASN A 83 21.45 -20.82 -0.28
C ASN A 83 21.00 -19.80 -1.33
N ALA A 84 20.98 -20.17 -2.61
CA ALA A 84 20.70 -19.26 -3.70
C ALA A 84 19.20 -19.01 -3.88
N VAL A 85 18.81 -17.74 -4.09
CA VAL A 85 17.42 -17.38 -4.41
C VAL A 85 17.10 -17.88 -5.83
N ARG A 86 15.88 -18.40 -6.00
CA ARG A 86 15.30 -18.79 -7.31
C ARG A 86 13.98 -18.04 -7.47
N THR A 87 13.77 -17.43 -8.62
CA THR A 87 12.51 -16.80 -9.01
C THR A 87 11.88 -17.58 -10.15
N ALA A 88 10.55 -17.54 -10.27
CA ALA A 88 9.90 -17.85 -11.55
C ALA A 88 10.42 -16.87 -12.62
N MET A 89 10.09 -17.06 -13.90
CA MET A 89 10.32 -16.04 -14.92
C MET A 89 8.98 -15.80 -15.60
N ILE A 90 8.27 -14.78 -15.17
CA ILE A 90 7.03 -14.37 -15.81
C ILE A 90 7.34 -13.54 -17.06
N THR A 91 6.95 -14.07 -18.21
CA THR A 91 6.91 -13.31 -19.47
C THR A 91 5.43 -13.11 -19.82
N PRO A 92 4.94 -11.86 -19.94
CA PRO A 92 3.57 -11.58 -20.37
C PRO A 92 3.25 -12.26 -21.70
N ASN A 93 2.00 -12.73 -21.87
CA ASN A 93 1.54 -13.41 -23.10
C ASN A 93 0.99 -12.45 -24.16
N ASP A 94 1.12 -11.15 -23.90
CA ASP A 94 0.61 -10.02 -24.66
C ASP A 94 1.32 -9.94 -26.03
N PRO A 95 0.60 -9.94 -27.17
CA PRO A 95 1.18 -10.09 -28.51
C PRO A 95 2.23 -9.04 -28.92
N ILE A 96 2.22 -7.85 -28.31
CA ILE A 96 3.13 -6.73 -28.62
C ILE A 96 4.28 -6.65 -27.60
N TYR A 97 4.26 -7.44 -26.52
CA TYR A 97 5.26 -7.35 -25.44
C TYR A 97 6.71 -7.47 -25.92
N ASN A 98 6.97 -8.29 -26.94
CA ASN A 98 8.30 -8.43 -27.54
C ASN A 98 8.87 -7.14 -28.17
N GLN A 99 8.03 -6.12 -28.39
CA GLN A 99 8.43 -4.80 -28.88
C GLN A 99 8.67 -3.80 -27.73
N GLN A 100 8.29 -4.13 -26.49
CA GLN A 100 8.45 -3.28 -25.30
C GLN A 100 9.83 -3.44 -24.65
N TRP A 101 10.89 -3.11 -25.40
CA TRP A 101 12.28 -3.25 -24.95
C TRP A 101 12.56 -2.62 -23.57
N GLY A 102 11.84 -1.53 -23.24
CA GLY A 102 11.99 -0.78 -21.99
C GLY A 102 11.73 -1.65 -20.76
N MET A 103 10.76 -2.57 -20.83
CA MET A 103 10.41 -3.50 -19.76
C MET A 103 11.59 -4.42 -19.41
N GLY A 104 12.21 -5.02 -20.44
CA GLY A 104 13.40 -5.84 -20.25
C GLY A 104 14.58 -5.04 -19.71
N LYS A 105 14.78 -3.80 -20.19
CA LYS A 105 15.89 -2.94 -19.76
C LYS A 105 15.83 -2.59 -18.27
N ILE A 106 14.64 -2.28 -17.76
CA ILE A 106 14.43 -1.94 -16.35
C ILE A 106 14.31 -3.18 -15.46
N GLY A 107 14.40 -4.39 -16.01
CA GLY A 107 14.25 -5.62 -15.24
C GLY A 107 12.82 -5.86 -14.75
N ALA A 108 11.81 -5.51 -15.55
CA ALA A 108 10.40 -5.66 -15.18
C ALA A 108 9.99 -7.12 -15.00
N GLU A 109 10.42 -8.03 -15.89
CA GLU A 109 10.10 -9.47 -15.78
C GLU A 109 10.46 -10.08 -14.43
N PRO A 110 11.74 -10.03 -13.98
CA PRO A 110 12.08 -10.54 -12.66
C PRO A 110 11.47 -9.72 -11.50
N ALA A 111 11.07 -8.47 -11.74
CA ALA A 111 10.36 -7.67 -10.74
C ALA A 111 8.90 -8.15 -10.58
N TRP A 112 8.24 -8.54 -11.66
CA TRP A 112 6.89 -9.08 -11.65
C TRP A 112 6.77 -10.44 -10.97
N ASP A 113 7.88 -11.19 -10.89
CA ASP A 113 7.97 -12.39 -10.06
C ASP A 113 7.88 -12.08 -8.54
N ILE A 114 8.12 -10.82 -8.13
CA ILE A 114 7.93 -10.35 -6.75
C ILE A 114 6.48 -9.87 -6.57
N THR A 115 6.00 -9.00 -7.46
CA THR A 115 4.61 -8.55 -7.48
C THR A 115 4.23 -7.96 -8.85
N THR A 116 3.00 -8.22 -9.29
CA THR A 116 2.38 -7.58 -10.45
C THR A 116 1.47 -6.40 -10.05
N GLY A 117 1.49 -6.03 -8.76
CA GLY A 117 0.73 -4.91 -8.20
C GLY A 117 -0.60 -5.34 -7.58
N GLY A 118 -1.22 -4.40 -6.86
CA GLY A 118 -2.60 -4.49 -6.36
C GLY A 118 -3.42 -3.30 -6.85
N SER A 119 -4.61 -3.10 -6.28
CA SER A 119 -5.55 -2.02 -6.67
C SER A 119 -5.12 -0.61 -6.24
N VAL A 120 -3.83 -0.29 -6.34
CA VAL A 120 -3.28 1.06 -6.12
C VAL A 120 -3.78 1.98 -7.23
N VAL A 121 -4.31 3.14 -6.85
CA VAL A 121 -4.87 4.12 -7.79
C VAL A 121 -3.78 5.07 -8.28
N ILE A 122 -3.52 5.03 -9.59
CA ILE A 122 -2.61 5.93 -10.30
C ILE A 122 -3.45 6.97 -11.03
N ALA A 123 -3.35 8.23 -10.63
CA ALA A 123 -3.97 9.33 -11.35
C ALA A 123 -3.12 9.71 -12.57
N ILE A 124 -3.74 9.66 -13.74
CA ILE A 124 -3.15 10.09 -15.01
C ILE A 124 -3.72 11.47 -15.32
N ILE A 125 -2.94 12.52 -15.02
CA ILE A 125 -3.32 13.92 -15.25
C ILE A 125 -2.84 14.31 -16.66
N ASP A 126 -3.75 14.26 -17.65
CA ASP A 126 -3.37 14.31 -19.07
C ASP A 126 -4.55 14.73 -19.99
N THR A 127 -4.62 14.24 -21.24
CA THR A 127 -5.71 14.48 -22.22
C THR A 127 -6.98 13.67 -21.96
N GLY A 128 -7.01 12.83 -20.92
CA GLY A 128 -8.07 11.86 -20.68
C GLY A 128 -7.59 10.44 -20.94
N VAL A 129 -8.45 9.44 -20.72
CA VAL A 129 -8.11 8.03 -20.96
C VAL A 129 -9.29 7.32 -21.60
N SER A 130 -9.05 6.58 -22.70
CA SER A 130 -10.07 5.71 -23.29
C SER A 130 -10.34 4.51 -22.39
N SER A 131 -11.40 4.59 -21.59
CA SER A 131 -11.88 3.51 -20.71
C SER A 131 -12.33 2.25 -21.48
N SER A 132 -12.63 2.40 -22.78
CA SER A 132 -13.05 1.33 -23.68
C SER A 132 -11.87 0.59 -24.34
N HIS A 133 -10.63 1.02 -24.12
CA HIS A 133 -9.46 0.37 -24.70
C HIS A 133 -9.34 -1.07 -24.16
N PRO A 134 -9.13 -2.10 -25.01
CA PRO A 134 -9.10 -3.50 -24.57
C PRO A 134 -8.14 -3.78 -23.39
N ASP A 135 -6.95 -3.19 -23.43
CA ASP A 135 -5.96 -3.31 -22.35
C ASP A 135 -6.21 -2.40 -21.13
N LEU A 136 -7.17 -1.48 -21.16
CA LEU A 136 -7.47 -0.60 -20.02
C LEU A 136 -8.85 -0.89 -19.43
N GLY A 137 -9.71 -1.59 -20.17
CA GLY A 137 -11.08 -1.92 -19.79
C GLY A 137 -11.18 -2.58 -18.41
N GLY A 138 -12.12 -2.09 -17.60
CA GLY A 138 -12.37 -2.61 -16.25
C GLY A 138 -11.39 -2.12 -15.17
N ARG A 139 -10.38 -1.30 -15.52
CA ARG A 139 -9.42 -0.72 -14.55
C ARG A 139 -9.40 0.81 -14.54
N VAL A 140 -10.01 1.44 -15.55
CA VAL A 140 -10.22 2.90 -15.59
C VAL A 140 -11.42 3.26 -14.72
N LEU A 141 -11.17 4.05 -13.68
CA LEU A 141 -12.17 4.56 -12.74
C LEU A 141 -12.95 5.74 -13.35
N ALA A 142 -14.04 6.12 -12.68
CA ALA A 142 -14.72 7.37 -12.98
C ALA A 142 -13.77 8.55 -12.78
N GLY A 143 -13.60 9.35 -13.83
CA GLY A 143 -12.61 10.43 -13.86
C GLY A 143 -13.17 11.82 -13.64
N PHE A 144 -12.31 12.80 -13.91
CA PHE A 144 -12.64 14.21 -13.87
C PHE A 144 -12.09 14.97 -15.07
N ASN A 145 -12.88 15.89 -15.58
CA ASN A 145 -12.49 16.80 -16.64
C ASN A 145 -12.42 18.21 -16.09
N ALA A 146 -11.21 18.70 -15.90
CA ALA A 146 -10.96 20.02 -15.35
C ALA A 146 -11.41 21.15 -16.30
N LEU A 147 -11.44 20.88 -17.61
CA LEU A 147 -11.83 21.84 -18.65
C LEU A 147 -13.33 22.14 -18.61
N SER A 148 -14.16 21.11 -18.43
CA SER A 148 -15.62 21.24 -18.36
C SER A 148 -16.14 21.32 -16.91
N GLY A 149 -15.37 20.82 -15.94
CA GLY A 149 -15.78 20.64 -14.55
C GLY A 149 -16.68 19.43 -14.30
N GLY A 150 -16.80 18.50 -15.25
CA GLY A 150 -17.62 17.30 -15.17
C GLY A 150 -16.83 15.99 -15.05
N SER A 151 -17.51 14.86 -15.15
CA SER A 151 -16.92 13.51 -15.05
C SER A 151 -16.45 12.92 -16.39
N ASP A 152 -16.65 13.64 -17.50
CA ASP A 152 -16.30 13.18 -18.85
C ASP A 152 -14.79 13.32 -19.12
N ALA A 153 -14.02 12.34 -18.62
CA ALA A 153 -12.57 12.27 -18.73
C ALA A 153 -12.08 11.33 -19.84
N ASP A 154 -12.93 11.03 -20.82
CA ASP A 154 -12.54 10.26 -22.00
C ASP A 154 -11.51 11.04 -22.84
N ASP A 155 -10.63 10.28 -23.50
CA ASP A 155 -9.56 10.85 -24.31
C ASP A 155 -10.07 11.26 -25.69
N ASP A 156 -9.72 12.48 -26.09
CA ASP A 156 -10.04 13.07 -27.40
C ASP A 156 -8.78 13.49 -28.18
N GLU A 157 -7.59 13.12 -27.68
CA GLU A 157 -6.30 13.39 -28.30
C GLU A 157 -5.50 12.08 -28.50
N GLY A 158 -5.34 11.29 -27.43
CA GLY A 158 -4.68 9.98 -27.44
C GLY A 158 -3.48 9.85 -26.50
N HIS A 159 -2.86 10.95 -26.09
CA HIS A 159 -1.65 10.96 -25.27
C HIS A 159 -1.88 10.36 -23.88
N GLY A 160 -2.94 10.76 -23.18
CA GLY A 160 -3.27 10.23 -21.87
C GLY A 160 -3.58 8.73 -21.89
N THR A 161 -4.27 8.24 -22.93
CA THR A 161 -4.46 6.79 -23.16
C THR A 161 -3.13 6.06 -23.31
N ALA A 162 -2.14 6.66 -23.99
CA ALA A 162 -0.82 6.07 -24.13
C ALA A 162 -0.05 6.02 -22.81
N MET A 163 -0.14 7.08 -21.99
CA MET A 163 0.52 7.13 -20.69
C MET A 163 -0.08 6.12 -19.71
N ALA A 164 -1.42 5.99 -19.72
CA ALA A 164 -2.14 5.02 -18.91
C ALA A 164 -1.71 3.57 -19.21
N GLY A 165 -1.49 3.23 -20.48
CA GLY A 165 -1.02 1.89 -20.86
C GLY A 165 0.38 1.58 -20.35
N ILE A 166 1.31 2.53 -20.41
CA ILE A 166 2.67 2.33 -19.87
C ILE A 166 2.60 2.09 -18.37
N ALA A 167 1.79 2.87 -17.66
CA ALA A 167 1.66 2.76 -16.21
C ALA A 167 0.97 1.45 -15.78
N ALA A 168 -0.15 1.09 -16.42
CA ALA A 168 -1.06 0.07 -15.90
C ALA A 168 -1.95 -0.61 -16.97
N ALA A 169 -1.47 -0.82 -18.19
CA ALA A 169 -2.13 -1.76 -19.10
C ALA A 169 -2.29 -3.14 -18.46
N SER A 170 -3.41 -3.78 -18.80
CA SER A 170 -3.82 -5.11 -18.36
C SER A 170 -2.90 -6.17 -18.93
N SER A 171 -1.85 -6.54 -18.22
CA SER A 171 -0.92 -7.54 -18.76
C SER A 171 -1.39 -8.98 -18.57
N ASN A 172 -0.84 -9.87 -19.38
CA ASN A 172 -1.08 -11.31 -19.39
C ASN A 172 -2.55 -11.70 -19.71
N ASN A 173 -3.24 -10.85 -20.46
CA ASN A 173 -4.62 -11.03 -20.90
C ASN A 173 -4.74 -11.56 -22.35
N GLY A 174 -3.60 -11.77 -23.04
CA GLY A 174 -3.55 -12.19 -24.44
C GLY A 174 -3.83 -11.07 -25.44
N GLU A 175 -3.87 -9.82 -25.00
CA GLU A 175 -4.12 -8.62 -25.80
C GLU A 175 -2.90 -7.69 -25.77
N GLY A 176 -2.76 -6.87 -26.79
CA GLY A 176 -1.87 -5.71 -26.81
C GLY A 176 -0.51 -5.81 -26.08
N VAL A 177 -0.35 -4.95 -25.06
CA VAL A 177 0.89 -4.60 -24.37
C VAL A 177 0.80 -4.86 -22.87
N ALA A 178 1.95 -5.07 -22.23
CA ALA A 178 2.03 -5.10 -20.77
C ALA A 178 2.21 -3.69 -20.19
N GLY A 179 1.49 -3.40 -19.10
CA GLY A 179 1.72 -2.22 -18.27
C GLY A 179 2.75 -2.48 -17.18
N MET A 180 3.32 -1.42 -16.59
CA MET A 180 4.30 -1.56 -15.52
C MET A 180 3.66 -2.15 -14.24
N CYS A 181 2.51 -1.63 -13.80
CA CYS A 181 1.71 -2.19 -12.71
C CYS A 181 0.45 -2.84 -13.25
N TRP A 182 0.43 -4.17 -13.31
CA TRP A 182 -0.65 -4.88 -14.00
C TRP A 182 -1.97 -4.61 -13.28
N ASN A 183 -2.05 -4.86 -11.98
CA ASN A 183 -3.34 -4.83 -11.27
C ASN A 183 -3.74 -3.45 -10.72
N CYS A 184 -3.01 -2.39 -11.09
CA CYS A 184 -3.32 -1.03 -10.65
C CYS A 184 -4.58 -0.48 -11.31
N LEU A 185 -5.20 0.48 -10.64
CA LEU A 185 -6.36 1.21 -11.13
C LEU A 185 -5.92 2.56 -11.71
N ILE A 186 -6.57 2.98 -12.78
CA ILE A 186 -6.28 4.25 -13.46
C ILE A 186 -7.37 5.26 -13.09
N LEU A 187 -6.99 6.39 -12.52
CA LEU A 187 -7.89 7.53 -12.27
C LEU A 187 -7.65 8.60 -13.35
N PRO A 188 -8.51 8.72 -14.38
CA PRO A 188 -8.30 9.67 -15.45
C PRO A 188 -8.66 11.10 -15.03
N VAL A 189 -7.73 12.03 -15.20
CA VAL A 189 -7.92 13.45 -14.89
C VAL A 189 -7.55 14.29 -16.10
N LYS A 190 -8.57 14.67 -16.89
CA LYS A 190 -8.41 15.42 -18.13
C LYS A 190 -8.17 16.90 -17.82
N VAL A 191 -6.95 17.37 -18.08
CA VAL A 191 -6.53 18.78 -17.93
C VAL A 191 -6.05 19.41 -19.24
N LEU A 192 -5.83 18.58 -20.27
CA LEU A 192 -5.44 18.96 -21.62
C LEU A 192 -6.59 18.73 -22.61
N ASN A 193 -6.75 19.63 -23.57
CA ASN A 193 -7.77 19.56 -24.62
C ASN A 193 -7.33 18.63 -25.78
N SER A 194 -8.17 18.51 -26.82
CA SER A 194 -7.92 17.69 -28.02
C SER A 194 -6.71 18.09 -28.88
N ARG A 195 -5.94 19.10 -28.46
CA ARG A 195 -4.65 19.49 -29.06
C ARG A 195 -3.47 19.27 -28.11
N GLY A 196 -3.68 18.56 -27.00
CA GLY A 196 -2.66 18.34 -25.96
C GLY A 196 -2.33 19.60 -25.16
N SER A 197 -3.20 20.61 -25.14
CA SER A 197 -2.93 21.90 -24.49
C SER A 197 -3.87 22.14 -23.31
N GLY A 198 -3.30 22.65 -22.21
CA GLY A 198 -4.04 23.02 -20.99
C GLY A 198 -3.48 24.31 -20.39
N SER A 199 -4.23 24.89 -19.46
CA SER A 199 -3.82 26.08 -18.71
C SER A 199 -3.37 25.68 -17.30
N SER A 200 -2.55 26.48 -16.63
CA SER A 200 -2.23 26.24 -15.22
C SER A 200 -3.48 26.13 -14.35
N ALA A 201 -4.56 26.86 -14.68
CA ALA A 201 -5.83 26.73 -13.97
C ALA A 201 -6.47 25.33 -14.11
N SER A 202 -6.46 24.72 -15.29
CA SER A 202 -6.98 23.36 -15.48
C SER A 202 -6.08 22.31 -14.83
N VAL A 203 -4.75 22.50 -14.92
CA VAL A 203 -3.77 21.62 -14.27
C VAL A 203 -3.93 21.64 -12.75
N VAL A 204 -3.91 22.82 -12.12
CA VAL A 204 -4.08 22.98 -10.66
C VAL A 204 -5.40 22.39 -10.19
N LYS A 205 -6.50 22.64 -10.92
CA LYS A 205 -7.81 22.09 -10.58
C LYS A 205 -7.82 20.56 -10.64
N GLY A 206 -7.21 19.97 -11.67
CA GLY A 206 -7.07 18.52 -11.80
C GLY A 206 -6.21 17.91 -10.70
N MET A 207 -5.10 18.57 -10.34
CA MET A 207 -4.20 18.15 -9.26
C MET A 207 -4.91 18.09 -7.90
N TYR A 208 -5.64 19.13 -7.52
CA TYR A 208 -6.46 19.12 -6.29
C TYR A 208 -7.48 17.99 -6.34
N TRP A 209 -8.22 17.87 -7.45
CA TRP A 209 -9.26 16.85 -7.57
C TRP A 209 -8.68 15.43 -7.43
N ALA A 210 -7.56 15.13 -8.08
CA ALA A 210 -6.88 13.83 -7.97
C ALA A 210 -6.54 13.50 -6.50
N ALA A 211 -5.94 14.47 -5.80
CA ALA A 211 -5.53 14.35 -4.39
C ALA A 211 -6.71 14.14 -3.42
N ASP A 212 -7.89 14.65 -3.79
CA ASP A 212 -9.11 14.57 -2.99
C ASP A 212 -9.95 13.33 -3.33
N ASN A 213 -9.71 12.70 -4.48
CA ASN A 213 -10.53 11.62 -5.03
C ASN A 213 -9.76 10.30 -5.17
N GLY A 214 -8.93 9.99 -4.19
CA GLY A 214 -8.39 8.64 -3.98
C GLY A 214 -7.13 8.30 -4.77
N ALA A 215 -6.47 9.27 -5.41
CA ALA A 215 -5.15 9.04 -5.99
C ALA A 215 -4.16 8.63 -4.90
N ARG A 216 -3.43 7.54 -5.13
CA ARG A 216 -2.28 7.14 -4.30
C ARG A 216 -0.96 7.53 -4.93
N ILE A 217 -0.94 7.69 -6.26
CA ILE A 217 0.19 8.16 -7.06
C ILE A 217 -0.36 9.12 -8.11
N ILE A 218 0.38 10.19 -8.42
CA ILE A 218 0.04 11.12 -9.51
C ILE A 218 1.14 11.08 -10.57
N SER A 219 0.75 10.86 -11.83
CA SER A 219 1.63 10.90 -13.00
C SER A 219 1.21 12.02 -13.94
N MET A 220 2.16 12.88 -14.30
CA MET A 220 1.95 14.08 -15.11
C MET A 220 2.92 14.12 -16.29
N SER A 221 2.49 13.66 -17.45
CA SER A 221 3.31 13.68 -18.67
C SER A 221 3.14 14.98 -19.46
N LEU A 222 3.18 16.11 -18.75
CA LEU A 222 2.94 17.46 -19.26
C LEU A 222 3.85 18.49 -18.58
N GLY A 223 3.98 19.67 -19.18
CA GLY A 223 4.60 20.80 -18.50
C GLY A 223 4.72 22.06 -19.35
N GLY A 224 5.17 23.15 -18.72
CA GLY A 224 5.41 24.46 -19.34
C GLY A 224 6.64 25.15 -18.74
N ASP A 225 7.14 26.18 -19.41
CA ASP A 225 8.37 26.92 -19.04
C ASP A 225 8.14 28.08 -18.05
N GLU A 226 6.90 28.29 -17.63
CA GLU A 226 6.51 29.30 -16.64
C GLU A 226 6.08 28.64 -15.33
N ALA A 227 6.78 28.96 -14.23
CA ALA A 227 6.39 28.53 -12.91
C ALA A 227 5.25 29.40 -12.37
N THR A 228 4.18 28.77 -11.87
CA THR A 228 3.11 29.50 -11.17
C THR A 228 3.09 29.16 -9.68
N GLN A 229 2.80 30.16 -8.84
CA GLN A 229 2.65 29.92 -7.40
C GLN A 229 1.51 28.94 -7.09
N ALA A 230 0.43 28.98 -7.88
CA ALA A 230 -0.71 28.09 -7.71
C ALA A 230 -0.34 26.61 -7.95
N GLU A 231 0.52 26.32 -8.92
CA GLU A 231 1.04 24.95 -9.14
C GLU A 231 1.96 24.52 -8.01
N ALA A 232 2.84 25.40 -7.52
CA ALA A 232 3.67 25.11 -6.35
C ALA A 232 2.84 24.82 -5.09
N ASP A 233 1.77 25.58 -4.84
CA ASP A 233 0.90 25.42 -3.68
C ASP A 233 0.15 24.07 -3.72
N VAL A 234 -0.36 23.66 -4.89
CA VAL A 234 -1.04 22.36 -5.01
C VAL A 234 -0.06 21.19 -4.96
N VAL A 235 1.17 21.33 -5.46
CA VAL A 235 2.24 20.34 -5.27
C VAL A 235 2.49 20.12 -3.76
N ASN A 236 2.66 21.19 -2.99
CA ASN A 236 2.85 21.11 -1.54
C ASN A 236 1.63 20.50 -0.83
N TYR A 237 0.42 20.83 -1.29
CA TYR A 237 -0.81 20.24 -0.77
C TYR A 237 -0.84 18.72 -0.96
N ILE A 238 -0.56 18.25 -2.18
CA ILE A 238 -0.51 16.82 -2.51
C ILE A 238 0.58 16.11 -1.71
N TYR A 239 1.77 16.71 -1.62
CA TYR A 239 2.87 16.19 -0.82
C TYR A 239 2.48 16.05 0.66
N SER A 240 1.78 17.03 1.23
CA SER A 240 1.29 16.97 2.61
C SER A 240 0.28 15.84 2.88
N LYS A 241 -0.36 15.33 1.83
CA LYS A 241 -1.23 14.15 1.88
C LYS A 241 -0.48 12.83 1.74
N GLY A 242 0.83 12.87 1.60
CA GLY A 242 1.66 11.68 1.41
C GLY A 242 1.51 11.06 0.01
N ILE A 243 1.09 11.84 -0.99
CA ILE A 243 0.91 11.36 -2.37
C ILE A 243 2.14 11.77 -3.19
N PRO A 244 2.93 10.82 -3.72
CA PRO A 244 4.06 11.13 -4.61
C PRO A 244 3.58 11.62 -5.99
N ILE A 245 4.33 12.57 -6.54
CA ILE A 245 4.07 13.20 -7.84
C ILE A 245 5.23 12.91 -8.76
N PHE A 246 4.94 12.42 -9.96
CA PHE A 246 5.91 12.18 -11.02
C PHE A 246 5.58 13.09 -12.20
N ALA A 247 6.58 13.78 -12.73
CA ALA A 247 6.39 14.62 -13.91
C ALA A 247 7.52 14.50 -14.92
N SER A 248 7.19 14.60 -16.21
CA SER A 248 8.17 14.53 -17.29
C SER A 248 9.04 15.80 -17.34
N SER A 249 10.35 15.63 -17.55
CA SER A 249 11.28 16.76 -17.50
C SER A 249 11.18 17.71 -18.70
N GLY A 250 10.54 17.29 -19.79
CA GLY A 250 10.40 18.07 -21.04
C GLY A 250 11.13 17.45 -22.23
N ASN A 251 10.83 17.97 -23.43
CA ASN A 251 11.32 17.44 -24.71
C ASN A 251 12.11 18.48 -25.54
N SER A 252 12.71 19.48 -24.87
CA SER A 252 13.40 20.61 -25.52
C SER A 252 14.88 20.71 -25.12
N GLY A 253 15.52 19.59 -24.76
CA GLY A 253 16.92 19.54 -24.33
C GLY A 253 17.92 20.09 -25.37
N SER A 254 17.69 19.85 -26.66
CA SER A 254 18.46 20.43 -27.77
C SER A 254 17.97 21.82 -28.19
N ASP A 255 16.80 22.24 -27.72
CA ASP A 255 16.08 23.43 -28.16
C ASP A 255 16.01 24.48 -27.03
N GLY A 256 17.18 24.90 -26.57
CA GLY A 256 17.34 25.91 -25.51
C GLY A 256 17.16 25.38 -24.08
N ASN A 257 16.66 24.15 -23.90
CA ASN A 257 16.51 23.47 -22.62
C ASN A 257 15.84 24.34 -21.53
N PRO A 258 14.62 24.87 -21.76
CA PRO A 258 13.90 25.58 -20.72
C PRO A 258 13.64 24.66 -19.52
N THR A 259 13.61 25.24 -18.32
CA THR A 259 13.19 24.52 -17.12
C THR A 259 11.68 24.32 -17.15
N ILE A 260 11.22 23.08 -17.02
CA ILE A 260 9.81 22.71 -17.18
C ILE A 260 9.15 22.45 -15.83
N TYR A 261 7.96 23.00 -15.63
CA TYR A 261 7.11 22.82 -14.47
C TYR A 261 5.87 21.99 -14.86
N PRO A 262 5.38 21.08 -13.99
CA PRO A 262 5.71 20.97 -12.57
C PRO A 262 6.97 20.16 -12.23
N ALA A 263 7.64 19.53 -13.20
CA ALA A 263 8.80 18.67 -12.94
C ALA A 263 9.92 19.35 -12.13
N ALA A 264 10.16 20.63 -12.33
CA ALA A 264 11.18 21.37 -11.59
C ALA A 264 10.75 21.87 -10.19
N PHE A 265 9.51 21.61 -9.74
CA PHE A 265 9.11 21.97 -8.38
C PHE A 265 9.71 21.01 -7.34
N PRO A 266 10.07 21.50 -6.14
CA PRO A 266 10.31 20.65 -4.99
C PRO A 266 9.11 19.71 -4.74
N HIS A 267 9.38 18.50 -4.22
CA HIS A 267 8.38 17.46 -3.96
C HIS A 267 7.76 16.80 -5.21
N VAL A 268 8.29 17.10 -6.41
CA VAL A 268 7.97 16.39 -7.63
C VAL A 268 9.19 15.59 -8.05
N ILE A 269 8.99 14.30 -8.36
CA ILE A 269 10.04 13.42 -8.88
C ILE A 269 10.12 13.64 -10.39
N ALA A 270 11.18 14.31 -10.84
CA ALA A 270 11.37 14.65 -12.24
C ALA A 270 11.97 13.49 -13.03
N VAL A 271 11.34 13.16 -14.16
CA VAL A 271 11.71 11.99 -14.97
C VAL A 271 12.18 12.36 -16.37
N GLY A 272 13.42 11.99 -16.68
CA GLY A 272 14.07 12.13 -17.99
C GLY A 272 13.97 10.85 -18.85
N ALA A 273 14.33 10.96 -20.13
CA ALA A 273 14.18 9.89 -21.11
C ALA A 273 15.52 9.25 -21.48
N SER A 274 15.66 7.96 -21.15
CA SER A 274 16.78 7.13 -21.57
C SER A 274 16.49 6.37 -22.88
N THR A 275 17.57 6.00 -23.57
CA THR A 275 17.56 5.18 -24.78
C THR A 275 17.85 3.70 -24.45
N PRO A 276 17.70 2.77 -25.41
CA PRO A 276 18.13 1.37 -25.23
C PRO A 276 19.60 1.18 -24.83
N ASN A 277 20.44 2.15 -25.18
CA ASN A 277 21.88 2.09 -24.96
C ASN A 277 22.33 2.75 -23.64
N ASP A 278 21.40 3.02 -22.70
CA ASP A 278 21.69 3.76 -21.46
C ASP A 278 22.34 5.13 -21.69
N THR A 279 21.94 5.77 -22.79
CA THR A 279 22.20 7.20 -23.03
C THR A 279 20.93 8.00 -22.83
N VAL A 280 21.05 9.32 -22.69
CA VAL A 280 19.90 10.23 -22.65
C VAL A 280 19.66 10.76 -24.06
N SER A 281 18.38 10.84 -24.47
CA SER A 281 18.04 11.37 -25.79
C SER A 281 18.31 12.88 -25.87
N GLY A 282 18.68 13.38 -27.06
CA GLY A 282 18.92 14.82 -27.25
C GLY A 282 17.70 15.70 -26.98
N PHE A 283 16.48 15.16 -27.13
CA PHE A 283 15.27 15.92 -26.77
C PHE A 283 15.06 16.00 -25.25
N SER A 284 15.59 15.09 -24.44
CA SER A 284 15.28 15.04 -23.01
C SER A 284 15.79 16.29 -22.34
N SER A 285 14.88 17.09 -21.79
CA SER A 285 15.27 18.25 -20.99
C SER A 285 16.00 17.77 -19.73
N TYR A 286 17.00 18.55 -19.31
CA TYR A 286 17.97 18.18 -18.28
C TYR A 286 18.23 19.34 -17.32
N GLY A 287 18.68 19.05 -16.10
CA GLY A 287 18.96 20.06 -15.09
C GLY A 287 19.14 19.47 -13.69
N ASN A 288 19.51 20.31 -12.72
CA ASN A 288 19.72 19.89 -11.33
C ASN A 288 18.45 19.36 -10.64
N TYR A 289 17.28 19.73 -11.18
CA TYR A 289 15.97 19.27 -10.72
C TYR A 289 15.63 17.84 -11.17
N LEU A 290 16.42 17.25 -12.07
CA LEU A 290 16.16 15.91 -12.57
C LEU A 290 16.51 14.85 -11.52
N ASP A 291 15.65 13.86 -11.30
CA ASP A 291 15.85 12.85 -10.26
C ASP A 291 16.14 11.48 -10.84
N LEU A 292 15.43 11.06 -11.88
CA LEU A 292 15.54 9.74 -12.47
C LEU A 292 15.46 9.80 -14.00
N ALA A 293 16.00 8.78 -14.66
CA ALA A 293 15.72 8.47 -16.04
C ALA A 293 14.90 7.19 -16.17
N ALA A 294 14.07 7.10 -17.22
CA ALA A 294 13.36 5.88 -17.58
C ALA A 294 13.28 5.74 -19.11
N PRO A 295 12.99 4.53 -19.64
CA PRO A 295 12.86 4.31 -21.08
C PRO A 295 11.89 5.31 -21.73
N GLY A 296 12.37 6.08 -22.71
CA GLY A 296 11.57 7.12 -23.36
C GLY A 296 11.70 7.18 -24.89
N VAL A 297 12.31 6.18 -25.52
CA VAL A 297 12.50 6.14 -26.99
C VAL A 297 11.94 4.83 -27.55
N GLY A 298 11.02 4.92 -28.51
CA GLY A 298 10.39 3.77 -29.16
C GLY A 298 9.56 2.94 -28.19
N ILE A 299 8.79 3.60 -27.32
CA ILE A 299 8.01 2.93 -26.26
C ILE A 299 6.64 2.54 -26.81
N TRP A 300 6.44 1.24 -27.02
CA TRP A 300 5.16 0.66 -27.42
C TRP A 300 4.17 0.63 -26.25
N THR A 301 2.95 1.10 -26.51
CA THR A 301 1.87 1.16 -25.54
C THR A 301 0.50 1.18 -26.23
N THR A 302 -0.58 1.21 -25.44
CA THR A 302 -1.93 1.53 -25.88
C THR A 302 -1.96 2.88 -26.58
N ALA A 303 -2.87 3.07 -27.52
CA ALA A 303 -3.00 4.32 -28.24
C ALA A 303 -4.46 4.55 -28.61
N TRP A 304 -4.80 5.81 -28.81
CA TRP A 304 -6.10 6.20 -29.31
C TRP A 304 -5.90 7.22 -30.43
N SER A 305 -6.57 7.00 -31.56
CA SER A 305 -6.42 7.84 -32.75
C SER A 305 -7.67 7.75 -33.61
N ASN A 306 -8.16 8.90 -34.08
CA ASN A 306 -9.31 8.99 -34.98
C ASN A 306 -10.56 8.23 -34.46
N GLY A 307 -10.81 8.26 -33.15
CA GLY A 307 -11.95 7.55 -32.53
C GLY A 307 -11.75 6.04 -32.38
N GLN A 308 -10.53 5.53 -32.56
CA GLN A 308 -10.22 4.11 -32.51
C GLN A 308 -9.12 3.80 -31.48
N ASN A 309 -9.37 2.77 -30.67
CA ASN A 309 -8.35 2.15 -29.81
C ASN A 309 -7.37 1.35 -30.69
N THR A 310 -6.07 1.54 -30.47
CA THR A 310 -4.98 0.93 -31.25
C THR A 310 -3.73 0.80 -30.37
N TYR A 311 -2.59 0.42 -30.96
CA TYR A 311 -1.30 0.38 -30.28
C TYR A 311 -0.27 1.14 -31.10
N GLY A 312 0.70 1.78 -30.42
CA GLY A 312 1.70 2.59 -31.10
C GLY A 312 2.94 2.83 -30.25
N ALA A 313 4.00 3.31 -30.89
CA ALA A 313 5.24 3.67 -30.24
C ALA A 313 5.42 5.18 -30.15
N GLY A 314 5.84 5.67 -28.98
CA GLY A 314 6.12 7.08 -28.70
C GLY A 314 7.58 7.35 -28.33
N ASN A 315 8.01 8.59 -28.51
CA ASN A 315 9.27 9.12 -27.99
C ASN A 315 8.98 10.33 -27.10
N GLY A 316 9.64 10.41 -25.96
CA GLY A 316 9.57 11.57 -25.07
C GLY A 316 9.92 11.23 -23.62
N THR A 317 10.07 12.28 -22.82
CA THR A 317 10.03 12.17 -21.35
C THR A 317 8.62 11.84 -20.86
N SER A 318 7.60 12.11 -21.68
CA SER A 318 6.22 11.71 -21.44
C SER A 318 6.07 10.19 -21.27
N PRO A 319 6.51 9.30 -22.20
CA PRO A 319 6.55 7.85 -21.95
C PRO A 319 7.41 7.39 -20.77
N ALA A 320 8.46 8.13 -20.41
CA ALA A 320 9.36 7.75 -19.33
C ALA A 320 8.70 7.91 -17.94
N CYS A 321 7.95 9.00 -17.74
CA CYS A 321 7.23 9.29 -16.49
C CYS A 321 6.32 8.15 -15.98
N PRO A 322 5.39 7.57 -16.77
CA PRO A 322 4.49 6.52 -16.32
C PRO A 322 5.19 5.19 -16.03
N PHE A 323 6.38 4.92 -16.56
CA PHE A 323 7.19 3.78 -16.09
C PHE A 323 7.55 3.93 -14.62
N VAL A 324 7.99 5.13 -14.21
CA VAL A 324 8.37 5.41 -12.82
C VAL A 324 7.13 5.39 -11.93
N ALA A 325 6.03 6.00 -12.36
CA ALA A 325 4.77 5.99 -11.62
C ALA A 325 4.20 4.57 -11.42
N GLY A 326 4.25 3.72 -12.46
CA GLY A 326 3.84 2.33 -12.36
C GLY A 326 4.77 1.50 -11.46
N LEU A 327 6.09 1.71 -11.54
CA LEU A 327 7.04 1.05 -10.63
C LEU A 327 6.81 1.49 -9.17
N ALA A 328 6.55 2.77 -8.95
CA ALA A 328 6.16 3.28 -7.64
C ALA A 328 4.89 2.60 -7.11
N ALA A 329 3.91 2.32 -7.98
CA ALA A 329 2.69 1.64 -7.58
C ALA A 329 2.93 0.17 -7.18
N LEU A 330 3.85 -0.52 -7.87
CA LEU A 330 4.33 -1.83 -7.45
C LEU A 330 5.04 -1.76 -6.09
N ALA A 331 5.89 -0.74 -5.86
CA ALA A 331 6.57 -0.56 -4.59
C ALA A 331 5.59 -0.27 -3.45
N VAL A 332 4.60 0.60 -3.66
CA VAL A 332 3.50 0.90 -2.71
C VAL A 332 2.63 -0.33 -2.45
N THR A 333 2.51 -1.26 -3.39
CA THR A 333 1.83 -2.55 -3.13
C THR A 333 2.56 -3.37 -2.08
N LEU A 334 3.90 -3.36 -2.07
CA LEU A 334 4.73 -4.12 -1.12
C LEU A 334 4.94 -3.38 0.21
N TRP A 335 5.01 -2.05 0.14
CA TRP A 335 5.25 -1.16 1.26
C TRP A 335 4.27 0.03 1.22
N PRO A 336 3.00 -0.19 1.62
CA PRO A 336 1.93 0.82 1.51
C PRO A 336 2.14 2.09 2.35
N GLU A 337 3.00 2.01 3.36
CA GLU A 337 3.32 3.10 4.29
C GLU A 337 4.44 4.03 3.80
N LEU A 338 5.01 3.80 2.60
CA LEU A 338 6.02 4.68 2.02
C LEU A 338 5.53 6.13 1.97
N THR A 339 6.26 7.03 2.63
CA THR A 339 6.10 8.47 2.40
C THR A 339 6.65 8.84 1.02
N PRO A 340 6.28 10.01 0.45
CA PRO A 340 6.86 10.48 -0.81
C PRO A 340 8.40 10.53 -0.77
N ASP A 341 8.99 11.02 0.32
CA ASP A 341 10.45 11.06 0.49
C ASP A 341 11.06 9.66 0.52
N GLN A 342 10.46 8.72 1.26
CA GLN A 342 10.97 7.35 1.33
C GLN A 342 10.88 6.65 -0.01
N LEU A 343 9.79 6.86 -0.75
CA LEU A 343 9.61 6.32 -2.08
C LEU A 343 10.63 6.91 -3.06
N GLU A 344 10.86 8.22 -3.02
CA GLU A 344 11.91 8.87 -3.82
C GLU A 344 13.28 8.27 -3.50
N GLN A 345 13.65 8.20 -2.21
CA GLN A 345 14.92 7.61 -1.77
C GLN A 345 15.07 6.13 -2.17
N LEU A 346 13.98 5.37 -2.12
CA LEU A 346 13.92 3.99 -2.58
C LEU A 346 14.23 3.91 -4.09
N LEU A 347 13.60 4.76 -4.91
CA LEU A 347 13.76 4.76 -6.36
C LEU A 347 15.18 5.22 -6.75
N ILE A 348 15.66 6.35 -6.23
CA ILE A 348 17.00 6.87 -6.56
C ILE A 348 18.12 5.97 -6.04
N GLY A 349 17.96 5.38 -4.85
CA GLY A 349 18.93 4.44 -4.29
C GLY A 349 18.94 3.09 -5.02
N SER A 350 17.85 2.76 -5.70
CA SER A 350 17.71 1.54 -6.50
C SER A 350 18.16 1.73 -7.95
N ALA A 351 18.18 2.95 -8.47
CA ALA A 351 18.56 3.25 -9.85
C ALA A 351 19.92 2.65 -10.26
N VAL A 352 20.03 2.35 -11.55
CA VAL A 352 21.30 2.10 -12.23
C VAL A 352 21.86 3.45 -12.63
N ASP A 353 22.93 3.84 -11.96
CA ASP A 353 23.74 5.00 -12.29
C ASP A 353 24.29 4.85 -13.73
N ILE A 354 23.89 5.75 -14.61
CA ILE A 354 24.26 5.77 -16.03
C ILE A 354 24.91 7.13 -16.34
N LEU A 355 25.69 7.19 -17.42
CA LEU A 355 26.51 8.35 -17.78
C LEU A 355 27.63 8.63 -16.77
N THR A 356 27.38 9.47 -15.75
CA THR A 356 28.42 10.00 -14.86
C THR A 356 28.16 9.53 -13.44
N PRO A 357 29.16 8.96 -12.74
CA PRO A 357 28.95 8.44 -11.39
C PRO A 357 28.32 9.45 -10.43
N GLY A 358 27.25 9.06 -9.76
CA GLY A 358 26.45 9.89 -8.86
C GLY A 358 25.33 10.65 -9.56
N LYS A 359 24.75 11.66 -8.88
CA LYS A 359 23.71 12.50 -9.50
C LYS A 359 24.34 13.35 -10.62
N ASP A 360 23.78 13.26 -11.82
CA ASP A 360 24.12 14.12 -12.96
C ASP A 360 22.88 14.84 -13.51
N VAL A 361 23.09 15.92 -14.28
CA VAL A 361 21.99 16.77 -14.76
C VAL A 361 21.16 16.12 -15.87
N TYR A 362 21.72 15.16 -16.59
CA TYR A 362 21.12 14.52 -17.76
C TYR A 362 20.29 13.29 -17.41
N SER A 363 20.71 12.51 -16.41
CA SER A 363 20.03 11.28 -16.00
C SER A 363 19.54 11.27 -14.55
N GLY A 364 19.79 12.33 -13.78
CA GLY A 364 19.49 12.38 -12.36
C GLY A 364 20.39 11.39 -11.62
N TYR A 365 19.81 10.54 -10.78
CA TYR A 365 20.50 9.42 -10.13
C TYR A 365 20.64 8.18 -11.03
N GLY A 366 20.18 8.27 -12.28
CA GLY A 366 20.30 7.24 -13.29
C GLY A 366 18.96 6.60 -13.68
N ARG A 367 19.05 5.51 -14.45
CA ARG A 367 17.87 4.81 -14.97
C ARG A 367 17.22 3.97 -13.88
N ILE A 368 15.90 3.97 -13.81
CA ILE A 368 15.16 3.08 -12.89
C ILE A 368 15.52 1.58 -13.08
N ASP A 369 15.50 0.85 -11.97
CA ASP A 369 15.69 -0.60 -11.89
C ASP A 369 14.51 -1.20 -11.11
N ALA A 370 13.58 -1.81 -11.83
CA ALA A 370 12.37 -2.36 -11.25
C ALA A 370 12.68 -3.49 -10.26
N LEU A 371 13.57 -4.41 -10.63
CA LEU A 371 13.92 -5.54 -9.78
C LEU A 371 14.54 -5.08 -8.47
N LYS A 372 15.59 -4.24 -8.54
CA LYS A 372 16.27 -3.74 -7.35
C LYS A 372 15.33 -2.90 -6.48
N THR A 373 14.46 -2.09 -7.09
CA THR A 373 13.45 -1.32 -6.36
C THR A 373 12.50 -2.22 -5.60
N LEU A 374 11.94 -3.25 -6.24
CA LEU A 374 10.98 -4.14 -5.58
C LEU A 374 11.63 -5.10 -4.59
N GLN A 375 12.88 -5.50 -4.79
CA GLN A 375 13.67 -6.22 -3.78
C GLN A 375 13.83 -5.38 -2.51
N ASN A 376 14.21 -4.11 -2.66
CA ASN A 376 14.35 -3.18 -1.55
C ASN A 376 13.00 -2.87 -0.88
N ALA A 377 11.92 -2.73 -1.67
CA ALA A 377 10.56 -2.52 -1.16
C ALA A 377 10.06 -3.74 -0.36
N ALA A 378 10.23 -4.96 -0.89
CA ALA A 378 9.87 -6.20 -0.20
C ALA A 378 10.67 -6.40 1.09
N ALA A 379 11.95 -6.00 1.08
CA ALA A 379 12.81 -5.98 2.27
C ALA A 379 12.56 -4.77 3.19
N ARG A 380 11.64 -3.86 2.84
CA ARG A 380 11.35 -2.60 3.52
C ARG A 380 12.60 -1.81 3.91
N THR A 381 13.54 -1.73 2.97
CA THR A 381 14.86 -1.12 3.16
C THR A 381 15.06 0.03 2.19
N ILE A 382 15.49 1.19 2.72
CA ILE A 382 15.93 2.32 1.90
C ILE A 382 17.44 2.20 1.66
N PRO A 383 17.92 2.13 0.40
CA PRO A 383 19.35 2.02 0.11
C PRO A 383 20.16 3.19 0.69
N GLY A 384 21.33 2.90 1.28
CA GLY A 384 22.23 3.92 1.82
C GLY A 384 21.86 4.47 3.20
N GLN A 385 20.72 4.08 3.78
CA GLN A 385 20.38 4.33 5.18
C GLN A 385 20.63 3.07 6.02
N PRO A 386 21.15 3.17 7.26
CA PRO A 386 21.15 2.03 8.17
C PRO A 386 19.70 1.60 8.38
N GLY A 387 19.38 0.37 7.94
CA GLY A 387 18.02 -0.15 8.03
C GLY A 387 17.50 -0.07 9.46
N PRO A 388 16.18 0.08 9.68
CA PRO A 388 15.63 -0.31 10.97
C PRO A 388 16.06 -1.75 11.23
N GLY A 389 16.53 -2.05 12.44
CA GLY A 389 16.97 -3.40 12.81
C GLY A 389 15.93 -4.47 12.45
N PRO A 390 16.31 -5.76 12.43
CA PRO A 390 15.53 -6.82 11.80
C PRO A 390 14.06 -6.79 12.24
N VAL A 391 13.19 -6.53 11.27
CA VAL A 391 11.76 -6.77 11.37
C VAL A 391 11.56 -8.29 11.34
N PRO A 392 10.75 -8.89 12.23
CA PRO A 392 10.49 -10.33 12.21
C PRO A 392 9.87 -10.74 10.86
N PRO A 393 10.15 -11.96 10.35
CA PRO A 393 9.61 -12.39 9.06
C PRO A 393 8.08 -12.47 9.11
N PRO A 394 7.38 -12.20 7.99
CA PRO A 394 5.94 -12.38 7.90
C PRO A 394 5.60 -13.87 8.06
N ALA A 395 4.55 -14.16 8.84
CA ALA A 395 3.99 -15.51 8.89
C ALA A 395 3.44 -15.90 7.49
N PRO A 396 3.55 -17.18 7.09
CA PRO A 396 3.10 -17.62 5.76
C PRO A 396 1.62 -17.33 5.55
N VAL A 397 1.30 -16.79 4.37
CA VAL A 397 -0.07 -16.55 3.91
C VAL A 397 -0.78 -17.90 3.77
N PRO A 398 -1.91 -18.14 4.48
CA PRO A 398 -2.68 -19.35 4.30
C PRO A 398 -3.41 -19.33 2.95
N PRO A 399 -3.70 -20.50 2.34
CA PRO A 399 -4.60 -20.58 1.19
C PRO A 399 -5.98 -19.98 1.54
N PRO A 400 -6.78 -19.53 0.57
CA PRO A 400 -8.04 -18.84 0.85
C PRO A 400 -8.93 -19.74 1.72
N PRO A 401 -9.47 -19.24 2.85
CA PRO A 401 -10.23 -20.10 3.73
C PRO A 401 -11.59 -20.41 3.10
N PRO A 402 -12.07 -21.65 3.25
CA PRO A 402 -13.48 -21.97 3.05
C PRO A 402 -14.30 -21.26 4.13
N VAL A 403 -15.48 -20.77 3.75
CA VAL A 403 -16.57 -20.19 4.56
C VAL A 403 -16.32 -20.18 6.10
N GLY A 404 -15.78 -19.07 6.61
CA GLY A 404 -15.58 -18.77 8.04
C GLY A 404 -14.25 -18.06 8.32
N ASN A 405 -14.27 -16.90 9.02
CA ASN A 405 -13.04 -16.21 9.45
C ASN A 405 -12.55 -16.84 10.77
N PRO A 406 -11.36 -17.47 10.83
CA PRO A 406 -10.85 -18.16 12.03
C PRO A 406 -10.78 -17.30 13.29
N ALA A 407 -10.64 -15.98 13.14
CA ALA A 407 -10.60 -15.05 14.26
C ALA A 407 -11.92 -14.97 15.04
N PHE A 408 -13.04 -15.32 14.40
CA PHE A 408 -14.39 -15.31 14.98
C PHE A 408 -14.82 -16.68 15.48
N ILE A 409 -13.99 -17.73 15.33
CA ILE A 409 -14.30 -19.05 15.88
C ILE A 409 -13.95 -19.02 17.38
N PRO A 410 -14.91 -19.30 18.29
CA PRO A 410 -14.64 -19.33 19.73
C PRO A 410 -13.52 -20.31 20.06
N ILE A 411 -12.51 -19.83 20.79
CA ILE A 411 -11.40 -20.67 21.25
C ILE A 411 -11.70 -21.04 22.70
N GLY A 412 -11.66 -22.33 23.03
CA GLY A 412 -11.83 -22.79 24.41
C GLY A 412 -10.82 -22.14 25.37
N PRO A 413 -11.06 -22.19 26.68
CA PRO A 413 -10.18 -21.55 27.67
C PRO A 413 -8.72 -21.98 27.47
N LEU A 414 -7.83 -20.99 27.33
CA LEU A 414 -6.40 -21.21 27.14
C LEU A 414 -5.81 -21.96 28.35
N PRO A 415 -4.86 -22.89 28.14
CA PRO A 415 -4.31 -23.70 29.22
C PRO A 415 -3.61 -22.83 30.28
N LEU A 416 -3.91 -23.12 31.56
CA LEU A 416 -3.38 -22.39 32.71
C LEU A 416 -1.88 -22.66 32.95
N PRO A 417 -1.15 -21.70 33.57
CA PRO A 417 -1.67 -20.42 34.05
C PRO A 417 -1.85 -19.46 32.88
N ALA A 418 -3.02 -18.80 32.82
CA ALA A 418 -3.28 -17.73 31.86
C ALA A 418 -2.07 -16.80 31.87
N LYS A 419 -1.49 -16.51 30.70
CA LYS A 419 -0.39 -15.56 30.63
C LYS A 419 -0.84 -14.28 31.34
N VAL A 420 0.03 -13.72 32.18
CA VAL A 420 -0.27 -12.53 32.98
C VAL A 420 -0.86 -11.45 32.05
N GLY A 421 -2.12 -11.07 32.28
CA GLY A 421 -2.81 -10.03 31.51
C GLY A 421 -3.84 -10.49 30.45
N GLU A 422 -4.22 -11.77 30.41
CA GLU A 422 -5.26 -12.30 29.50
C GLU A 422 -6.56 -12.65 30.26
N VAL A 423 -7.72 -12.30 29.70
CA VAL A 423 -9.05 -12.58 30.26
C VAL A 423 -9.89 -13.34 29.24
N TYR A 424 -10.43 -14.49 29.64
CA TYR A 424 -11.34 -15.31 28.84
C TYR A 424 -12.80 -14.98 29.18
N PHE A 425 -13.64 -14.79 28.17
CA PHE A 425 -15.07 -14.52 28.31
C PHE A 425 -15.88 -15.76 27.91
N PRO A 426 -16.42 -16.54 28.86
CA PRO A 426 -17.20 -17.74 28.53
C PRO A 426 -18.50 -17.43 27.78
N GLU A 427 -19.00 -16.19 27.85
CA GLU A 427 -20.22 -15.75 27.17
C GLU A 427 -20.09 -15.76 25.64
N THR A 428 -18.89 -15.47 25.13
CA THR A 428 -18.60 -15.44 23.68
C THR A 428 -17.55 -16.47 23.28
N GLY A 429 -16.83 -17.03 24.24
CA GLY A 429 -15.72 -17.95 24.02
C GLY A 429 -14.49 -17.28 23.40
N HIS A 430 -14.33 -15.97 23.60
CA HIS A 430 -13.19 -15.20 23.13
C HIS A 430 -12.36 -14.62 24.28
N SER A 431 -11.08 -14.37 24.00
CA SER A 431 -10.13 -13.82 24.95
C SER A 431 -9.79 -12.36 24.65
N LEU A 432 -9.42 -11.63 25.69
CA LEU A 432 -8.95 -10.24 25.60
C LEU A 432 -7.62 -10.11 26.34
N ARG A 433 -6.62 -9.52 25.69
CA ARG A 433 -5.26 -9.38 26.24
C ARG A 433 -4.58 -8.11 25.72
N GLY A 434 -3.36 -7.88 26.22
CA GLY A 434 -2.47 -6.84 25.71
C GLY A 434 -3.06 -5.43 25.74
N GLU A 435 -2.74 -4.65 24.71
CA GLU A 435 -3.14 -3.24 24.62
C GLU A 435 -4.65 -3.05 24.44
N PHE A 436 -5.34 -3.98 23.77
CA PHE A 436 -6.80 -3.95 23.69
C PHE A 436 -7.48 -4.17 25.03
N LYS A 437 -6.98 -5.11 25.84
CA LYS A 437 -7.45 -5.25 27.22
C LYS A 437 -7.21 -4.00 28.04
N ASN A 438 -6.00 -3.46 27.98
CA ASN A 438 -5.64 -2.24 28.71
C ASN A 438 -6.54 -1.06 28.32
N TYR A 439 -6.83 -0.92 27.03
CA TYR A 439 -7.73 0.11 26.53
C TYR A 439 -9.18 -0.14 26.96
N TRP A 440 -9.66 -1.38 26.84
CA TRP A 440 -11.02 -1.77 27.24
C TRP A 440 -11.26 -1.47 28.72
N ASP A 441 -10.36 -1.89 29.61
CA ASP A 441 -10.45 -1.67 31.06
C ASP A 441 -10.50 -0.17 31.41
N ARG A 442 -9.69 0.66 30.72
CA ARG A 442 -9.56 2.09 31.01
C ARG A 442 -10.71 2.94 30.48
N ASN A 443 -11.40 2.48 29.43
CA ASN A 443 -12.40 3.28 28.70
C ASN A 443 -13.84 2.77 28.86
N GLY A 444 -14.12 2.03 29.94
CA GLY A 444 -15.48 1.69 30.38
C GLY A 444 -15.89 0.23 30.17
N GLY A 445 -14.98 -0.60 29.65
CA GLY A 445 -15.09 -2.05 29.60
C GLY A 445 -16.42 -2.57 29.03
N LEU A 446 -17.01 -3.54 29.72
CA LEU A 446 -18.19 -4.27 29.26
C LEU A 446 -19.37 -3.34 28.96
N ALA A 447 -19.56 -2.29 29.78
CA ALA A 447 -20.67 -1.37 29.62
C ALA A 447 -20.58 -0.52 28.34
N VAL A 448 -19.37 -0.23 27.87
CA VAL A 448 -19.12 0.63 26.69
C VAL A 448 -18.92 -0.19 25.43
N PHE A 449 -18.12 -1.25 25.48
CA PHE A 449 -17.70 -1.98 24.28
C PHE A 449 -18.42 -3.32 24.09
N GLY A 450 -18.95 -3.90 25.18
CA GLY A 450 -19.49 -5.25 25.17
C GLY A 450 -18.42 -6.33 25.24
N PHE A 451 -18.86 -7.57 25.03
CA PHE A 451 -17.98 -8.74 24.98
C PHE A 451 -17.12 -8.76 23.72
N PRO A 452 -15.89 -9.31 23.77
CA PRO A 452 -15.12 -9.60 22.56
C PRO A 452 -15.85 -10.64 21.70
N LEU A 453 -15.87 -10.43 20.39
CA LEU A 453 -16.48 -11.29 19.37
C LEU A 453 -15.45 -11.97 18.46
N SER A 454 -14.17 -11.62 18.63
CA SER A 454 -13.07 -12.23 17.90
C SER A 454 -11.84 -12.27 18.79
N GLU A 455 -10.87 -13.09 18.42
CA GLU A 455 -9.47 -12.88 18.80
C GLU A 455 -8.89 -11.67 18.04
N GLU A 456 -7.67 -11.23 18.38
CA GLU A 456 -7.01 -10.22 17.56
C GLU A 456 -6.61 -10.78 16.20
N PHE A 457 -6.92 -10.06 15.12
CA PHE A 457 -6.54 -10.43 13.76
C PHE A 457 -6.27 -9.19 12.92
N THR A 458 -5.55 -9.35 11.81
CA THR A 458 -5.32 -8.22 10.90
C THR A 458 -6.52 -8.03 9.98
N GLU A 459 -7.07 -6.82 9.94
CA GLU A 459 -8.13 -6.44 8.99
C GLU A 459 -7.66 -5.27 8.11
N GLN A 460 -7.90 -5.39 6.80
CA GLN A 460 -7.76 -4.27 5.87
C GLN A 460 -9.01 -3.40 5.91
N THR A 461 -8.83 -2.12 6.19
CA THR A 461 -9.87 -1.09 6.21
C THR A 461 -9.59 -0.04 5.12
N ALA A 462 -10.50 0.91 4.94
CA ALA A 462 -10.26 2.07 4.07
C ALA A 462 -9.08 2.94 4.54
N GLU A 463 -8.68 2.82 5.82
CA GLU A 463 -7.68 3.68 6.47
C GLU A 463 -6.31 2.98 6.62
N GLY A 464 -6.24 1.68 6.32
CA GLY A 464 -5.03 0.89 6.46
C GLY A 464 -5.29 -0.54 6.93
N SER A 465 -4.19 -1.29 7.10
CA SER A 465 -4.21 -2.61 7.70
C SER A 465 -3.89 -2.48 9.18
N PHE A 466 -4.79 -2.92 10.04
CA PHE A 466 -4.62 -2.81 11.48
C PHE A 466 -4.73 -4.18 12.12
N LEU A 467 -3.97 -4.41 13.19
CA LEU A 467 -4.37 -5.44 14.15
C LEU A 467 -5.67 -4.93 14.76
N VAL A 468 -6.72 -5.73 14.68
CA VAL A 468 -8.05 -5.38 15.17
C VAL A 468 -8.59 -6.45 16.08
N GLN A 469 -9.54 -6.06 16.92
CA GLN A 469 -10.39 -6.99 17.64
C GLN A 469 -11.82 -6.48 17.64
N TYR A 470 -12.77 -7.36 17.35
CA TYR A 470 -14.18 -7.03 17.36
C TYR A 470 -14.74 -7.24 18.75
N PHE A 471 -15.56 -6.29 19.18
CA PHE A 471 -16.43 -6.37 20.35
C PHE A 471 -17.87 -6.22 19.88
N GLU A 472 -18.86 -6.41 20.75
CA GLU A 472 -20.26 -6.29 20.34
C GLU A 472 -20.61 -4.93 19.73
N ARG A 473 -20.03 -3.86 20.26
CA ARG A 473 -20.38 -2.48 19.89
C ARG A 473 -19.34 -1.81 19.00
N GLN A 474 -18.09 -2.27 19.02
CA GLN A 474 -16.96 -1.57 18.44
C GLN A 474 -15.90 -2.49 17.86
N ARG A 475 -15.07 -1.96 16.95
CA ARG A 475 -13.83 -2.57 16.49
C ARG A 475 -12.67 -1.74 17.02
N PHE A 476 -11.76 -2.37 17.75
CA PHE A 476 -10.52 -1.71 18.15
C PHE A 476 -9.48 -1.88 17.06
N GLU A 477 -8.69 -0.84 16.85
CA GLU A 477 -7.57 -0.80 15.91
C GLU A 477 -6.31 -0.45 16.68
N PHE A 478 -5.29 -1.29 16.57
CA PHE A 478 -4.00 -1.03 17.20
C PHE A 478 -3.13 -0.19 16.28
N HIS A 479 -2.70 0.94 16.82
CA HIS A 479 -1.83 1.94 16.22
C HIS A 479 -0.48 1.94 16.96
N PRO A 480 0.43 1.02 16.63
CA PRO A 480 1.73 0.90 17.32
C PRO A 480 2.59 2.16 17.20
N GLU A 481 2.33 3.01 16.21
CA GLU A 481 2.99 4.28 15.99
C GLU A 481 2.57 5.38 16.97
N LYS A 482 1.43 5.21 17.66
CA LYS A 482 0.91 6.19 18.61
C LYS A 482 1.29 5.81 20.04
N ALA A 483 1.48 6.81 20.89
CA ALA A 483 1.63 6.57 22.32
C ALA A 483 0.26 6.34 22.97
N ALA A 484 0.20 5.50 24.01
CA ALA A 484 -1.01 5.35 24.80
C ALA A 484 -1.47 6.71 25.39
N PRO A 485 -2.78 6.99 25.42
CA PRO A 485 -3.91 6.11 25.11
C PRO A 485 -4.34 6.07 23.63
N TYR A 486 -3.59 6.70 22.72
CA TYR A 486 -3.94 6.83 21.30
C TYR A 486 -3.45 5.65 20.44
N ASN A 487 -2.74 4.71 21.05
CA ASN A 487 -2.26 3.47 20.43
C ASN A 487 -3.37 2.44 20.19
N VAL A 488 -4.57 2.67 20.74
CA VAL A 488 -5.77 1.92 20.39
C VAL A 488 -6.85 2.93 20.04
N LEU A 489 -7.40 2.84 18.84
CA LEU A 489 -8.48 3.70 18.37
C LEU A 489 -9.72 2.87 18.01
N LEU A 490 -10.89 3.50 18.04
CA LEU A 490 -12.10 2.89 17.52
C LEU A 490 -12.11 3.05 16.00
N GLY A 491 -12.31 1.93 15.30
CA GLY A 491 -12.49 1.94 13.86
C GLY A 491 -13.72 2.72 13.45
N ARG A 492 -13.71 3.26 12.23
CA ARG A 492 -14.84 4.04 11.68
C ARG A 492 -15.99 3.16 11.21
N LEU A 493 -16.52 2.35 12.13
CA LEU A 493 -17.60 1.41 11.84
C LEU A 493 -18.89 2.12 11.43
N GLY A 494 -19.17 3.33 11.91
CA GLY A 494 -20.35 4.07 11.49
C GLY A 494 -20.31 4.42 10.00
N ASP A 495 -19.18 4.96 9.53
CA ASP A 495 -18.95 5.22 8.11
C ASP A 495 -18.95 3.91 7.30
N SER A 496 -18.22 2.89 7.78
CA SER A 496 -18.09 1.60 7.08
C SER A 496 -19.45 0.92 6.86
N VAL A 497 -20.30 0.89 7.89
CA VAL A 497 -21.62 0.24 7.80
C VAL A 497 -22.58 1.01 6.91
N LEU A 498 -22.58 2.34 6.94
CA LEU A 498 -23.43 3.14 6.04
C LEU A 498 -23.04 2.91 4.58
N ARG A 499 -21.74 2.93 4.27
CA ARG A 499 -21.24 2.65 2.91
C ARG A 499 -21.59 1.26 2.42
N ASP A 500 -21.45 0.24 3.27
CA ASP A 500 -21.78 -1.14 2.90
C ASP A 500 -23.30 -1.35 2.71
N ARG A 501 -24.13 -0.50 3.31
CA ARG A 501 -25.57 -0.44 3.04
C ARG A 501 -25.92 0.35 1.75
N GLY A 502 -24.92 0.91 1.08
CA GLY A 502 -25.11 1.82 -0.06
C GLY A 502 -25.67 3.19 0.35
N GLU A 503 -25.60 3.55 1.63
CA GLU A 503 -26.04 4.85 2.14
C GLU A 503 -24.89 5.86 2.10
N ASP A 504 -24.94 6.80 1.15
CA ASP A 504 -24.03 7.93 1.12
C ASP A 504 -24.44 9.00 2.13
N TRP A 505 -23.76 9.02 3.28
CA TRP A 505 -24.07 9.98 4.36
C TRP A 505 -23.70 11.43 4.01
N PHE A 506 -22.90 11.68 2.97
CA PHE A 506 -22.68 13.06 2.47
C PHE A 506 -24.00 13.65 1.96
N SER A 507 -24.91 12.82 1.47
CA SER A 507 -26.25 13.19 1.00
C SER A 507 -27.31 13.29 2.10
N PHE A 508 -26.99 12.92 3.34
CA PHE A 508 -27.99 12.96 4.43
C PHE A 508 -28.44 14.40 4.71
N PRO A 509 -29.70 14.59 5.15
CA PRO A 509 -30.21 15.90 5.55
C PRO A 509 -29.28 16.56 6.57
N LYS A 510 -28.88 17.80 6.27
CA LYS A 510 -27.95 18.58 7.10
C LYS A 510 -28.70 19.39 8.15
N GLY A 511 -28.08 19.56 9.30
CA GLY A 511 -28.56 20.40 10.38
C GLY A 511 -28.18 21.87 10.18
N SER A 512 -28.60 22.71 11.10
CA SER A 512 -28.22 24.13 11.16
C SER A 512 -27.86 24.51 12.59
N PRO A 513 -26.97 25.50 12.81
CA PRO A 513 -26.67 26.00 14.15
C PRO A 513 -27.95 26.36 14.92
N GLN A 514 -28.16 25.74 16.08
CA GLN A 514 -29.34 25.95 16.91
C GLN A 514 -28.97 25.93 18.40
N SER A 515 -29.71 26.71 19.20
CA SER A 515 -29.45 26.81 20.65
C SER A 515 -29.73 25.48 21.34
N GLY A 516 -28.84 25.06 22.25
CA GLY A 516 -28.93 23.78 22.95
C GLY A 516 -28.36 22.57 22.19
N CYS A 517 -27.73 22.79 21.04
CA CYS A 517 -27.04 21.77 20.25
C CYS A 517 -25.59 22.15 19.95
N VAL A 518 -24.79 21.14 19.59
CA VAL A 518 -23.45 21.35 19.02
C VAL A 518 -23.54 21.13 17.51
N PHE A 519 -23.20 22.15 16.73
CA PHE A 519 -23.12 22.06 15.27
C PHE A 519 -21.67 21.78 14.85
N PHE A 520 -21.49 20.77 14.00
CA PHE A 520 -20.20 20.35 13.47
C PHE A 520 -20.11 20.83 12.02
N GLN A 521 -19.29 21.85 11.80
CA GLN A 521 -19.13 22.46 10.48
C GLN A 521 -18.50 21.50 9.47
N GLU A 522 -17.68 20.56 9.96
CA GLU A 522 -16.96 19.56 9.18
C GLU A 522 -17.89 18.61 8.44
N THR A 523 -19.03 18.25 9.05
CA THR A 523 -20.00 17.31 8.46
C THR A 523 -21.35 17.94 8.14
N GLY A 524 -21.60 19.15 8.65
CA GLY A 524 -22.87 19.87 8.52
C GLY A 524 -23.99 19.31 9.41
N HIS A 525 -23.64 18.59 10.49
CA HIS A 525 -24.62 17.92 11.36
C HIS A 525 -24.66 18.49 12.78
N THR A 526 -25.81 18.33 13.46
CA THR A 526 -26.00 18.73 14.85
C THR A 526 -26.13 17.55 15.81
N VAL A 527 -25.61 17.68 17.01
CA VAL A 527 -25.87 16.75 18.12
C VAL A 527 -26.61 17.51 19.23
N CYS A 528 -27.78 17.00 19.61
CA CYS A 528 -28.74 17.67 20.48
C CYS A 528 -29.26 16.75 21.60
N GLY A 529 -29.91 17.35 22.60
CA GLY A 529 -30.75 16.62 23.55
C GLY A 529 -30.04 15.47 24.28
N GLU A 530 -30.68 14.31 24.34
CA GLU A 530 -30.15 13.12 25.02
C GLU A 530 -28.87 12.58 24.35
N PHE A 531 -28.76 12.67 23.02
CA PHE A 531 -27.52 12.32 22.32
C PHE A 531 -26.38 13.26 22.68
N LEU A 532 -26.63 14.56 22.82
CA LEU A 532 -25.60 15.51 23.24
C LEU A 532 -25.16 15.25 24.68
N LYS A 533 -26.12 15.00 25.60
CA LYS A 533 -25.80 14.65 26.98
C LYS A 533 -24.97 13.38 27.06
N TYR A 534 -25.35 12.36 26.29
CA TYR A 534 -24.60 11.11 26.24
C TYR A 534 -23.21 11.35 25.64
N TRP A 535 -23.12 12.02 24.50
CA TRP A 535 -21.86 12.34 23.84
C TRP A 535 -20.93 13.10 24.79
N GLN A 536 -21.36 14.18 25.44
CA GLN A 536 -20.51 14.97 26.34
C GLN A 536 -20.06 14.25 27.62
N ASN A 537 -20.81 13.23 28.05
CA ASN A 537 -20.51 12.46 29.27
C ASN A 537 -19.73 11.18 28.99
N ASN A 538 -19.57 10.80 27.72
CA ASN A 538 -18.83 9.61 27.30
C ASN A 538 -17.72 10.03 26.33
N GLY A 539 -16.50 9.59 26.59
CA GLY A 539 -15.35 9.98 25.77
C GLY A 539 -14.09 9.30 26.26
N LEU A 540 -13.00 9.44 25.49
CA LEU A 540 -11.72 8.86 25.84
C LEU A 540 -11.32 9.30 27.26
N ASN A 541 -10.88 8.35 28.10
CA ASN A 541 -10.50 8.64 29.47
C ASN A 541 -9.11 9.30 29.56
N ASP A 542 -9.00 10.52 29.05
CA ASP A 542 -7.80 11.35 29.07
C ASP A 542 -8.07 12.67 29.80
N SER A 543 -7.47 12.82 30.99
CA SER A 543 -7.64 14.00 31.83
C SER A 543 -7.18 15.32 31.18
N ALA A 544 -6.27 15.25 30.19
CA ALA A 544 -5.74 16.41 29.48
C ALA A 544 -6.73 17.00 28.45
N LEU A 545 -7.75 16.23 28.05
CA LEU A 545 -8.72 16.64 27.06
C LEU A 545 -9.96 17.26 27.72
N THR A 546 -10.54 18.27 27.06
CA THR A 546 -11.89 18.76 27.39
C THR A 546 -12.94 17.68 27.13
N LYS A 547 -14.12 17.78 27.77
CA LYS A 547 -15.23 16.83 27.51
C LYS A 547 -15.52 16.71 26.01
N TYR A 548 -15.58 17.83 25.30
CA TYR A 548 -15.76 17.87 23.84
C TYR A 548 -14.69 17.06 23.11
N GLN A 549 -13.42 17.29 23.41
CA GLN A 549 -12.32 16.58 22.75
C GLN A 549 -12.32 15.08 23.07
N ARG A 550 -12.63 14.68 24.30
CA ARG A 550 -12.73 13.26 24.68
C ARG A 550 -13.80 12.54 23.86
N SER A 551 -14.95 13.16 23.72
CA SER A 551 -16.09 12.60 22.98
C SER A 551 -15.82 12.58 21.48
N LEU A 552 -15.21 13.63 20.93
CA LEU A 552 -14.81 13.68 19.53
C LEU A 552 -13.75 12.62 19.20
N GLN A 553 -12.77 12.42 20.10
CA GLN A 553 -11.75 11.39 19.91
C GLN A 553 -12.33 9.96 19.97
N LEU A 554 -13.33 9.72 20.81
CA LEU A 554 -13.94 8.40 20.95
C LEU A 554 -14.91 8.10 19.80
N PHE A 555 -15.84 9.01 19.51
CA PHE A 555 -16.96 8.74 18.59
C PHE A 555 -16.76 9.31 17.19
N GLY A 556 -15.85 10.26 17.02
CA GLY A 556 -15.69 11.04 15.78
C GLY A 556 -16.82 12.04 15.54
N PHE A 557 -16.87 12.56 14.32
CA PHE A 557 -17.89 13.50 13.90
C PHE A 557 -19.26 12.82 13.69
N PRO A 558 -20.39 13.53 13.92
CA PRO A 558 -21.71 13.03 13.53
C PRO A 558 -21.83 12.95 12.00
N LEU A 559 -22.36 11.84 11.50
CA LEU A 559 -22.61 11.58 10.08
C LEU A 559 -24.07 11.79 9.68
N SER A 560 -24.97 11.94 10.65
CA SER A 560 -26.40 12.14 10.40
C SER A 560 -27.02 13.08 11.43
N GLU A 561 -28.18 13.64 11.10
CA GLU A 561 -29.13 14.08 12.14
C GLU A 561 -29.76 12.86 12.84
N ALA A 562 -30.39 13.11 13.99
CA ALA A 562 -31.18 12.09 14.68
C ALA A 562 -32.35 11.65 13.80
N ARG A 563 -32.46 10.35 13.51
CA ARG A 563 -33.50 9.77 12.65
C ARG A 563 -34.09 8.52 13.28
N THR A 564 -35.29 8.14 12.88
CA THR A 564 -35.91 6.91 13.41
C THR A 564 -35.51 5.72 12.53
N GLU A 565 -35.01 4.65 13.14
CA GLU A 565 -34.61 3.42 12.46
C GLU A 565 -35.15 2.20 13.20
N THR A 566 -35.32 1.09 12.46
CA THR A 566 -35.53 -0.22 13.06
C THR A 566 -34.17 -0.89 13.27
N ASN A 567 -33.82 -1.20 14.50
CA ASN A 567 -32.54 -1.85 14.82
C ASN A 567 -32.59 -3.36 14.51
N SER A 568 -31.47 -4.05 14.69
CA SER A 568 -31.33 -5.49 14.42
C SER A 568 -32.23 -6.41 15.27
N ASN A 569 -32.76 -5.90 16.39
CA ASN A 569 -33.73 -6.63 17.23
C ASN A 569 -35.18 -6.40 16.79
N GLY A 570 -35.42 -5.54 15.79
CA GLY A 570 -36.76 -5.19 15.31
C GLY A 570 -37.40 -4.02 16.07
N ASP A 571 -36.68 -3.38 17.00
CA ASP A 571 -37.19 -2.23 17.74
C ASP A 571 -37.06 -0.96 16.91
N THR A 572 -38.10 -0.12 16.91
CA THR A 572 -38.04 1.22 16.33
C THR A 572 -37.48 2.21 17.34
N VAL A 573 -36.27 2.70 17.09
CA VAL A 573 -35.54 3.60 17.99
C VAL A 573 -35.07 4.84 17.24
N THR A 574 -34.90 5.95 17.95
CA THR A 574 -34.21 7.11 17.38
C THR A 574 -32.72 6.82 17.39
N THR A 575 -32.05 6.99 16.26
CA THR A 575 -30.62 6.76 16.09
C THR A 575 -29.92 7.99 15.56
N GLN A 576 -28.64 8.09 15.88
CA GLN A 576 -27.74 9.07 15.26
C GLN A 576 -26.41 8.42 14.94
N TRP A 577 -25.93 8.62 13.72
CA TRP A 577 -24.68 8.05 13.24
C TRP A 577 -23.51 8.99 13.48
N PHE A 578 -22.38 8.39 13.84
CA PHE A 578 -21.08 9.04 14.03
C PHE A 578 -20.02 8.24 13.27
N GLU A 579 -18.86 8.83 12.97
CA GLU A 579 -17.79 8.14 12.22
C GLU A 579 -17.47 6.77 12.82
N ARG A 580 -17.39 6.68 14.15
CA ARG A 580 -16.97 5.49 14.89
C ARG A 580 -18.10 4.80 15.64
N GLY A 581 -19.37 5.12 15.38
CA GLY A 581 -20.45 4.44 16.08
C GLY A 581 -21.87 4.90 15.73
N ARG A 582 -22.85 4.20 16.30
CA ARG A 582 -24.27 4.54 16.21
C ARG A 582 -24.83 4.68 17.61
N PHE A 583 -25.47 5.80 17.90
CA PHE A 583 -26.19 6.03 19.17
C PHE A 583 -27.65 5.67 18.95
N GLU A 584 -28.26 5.04 19.94
CA GLU A 584 -29.66 4.64 19.93
C GLU A 584 -30.34 5.13 21.20
N TYR A 585 -31.41 5.90 21.06
CA TYR A 585 -32.22 6.33 22.19
C TYR A 585 -33.34 5.33 22.44
N HIS A 586 -33.31 4.71 23.62
CA HIS A 586 -34.29 3.76 24.12
C HIS A 586 -35.07 4.45 25.25
N ASN A 587 -36.38 4.61 25.11
CA ASN A 587 -37.20 5.41 26.03
C ASN A 587 -37.00 5.08 27.53
N ASP A 588 -36.81 3.81 27.86
CA ASP A 588 -36.64 3.28 29.22
C ASP A 588 -35.18 3.17 29.68
N LYS A 589 -34.22 3.12 28.73
CA LYS A 589 -32.80 2.86 29.00
C LYS A 589 -31.87 4.03 28.69
N GLY A 590 -32.41 5.13 28.15
CA GLY A 590 -31.64 6.27 27.68
C GLY A 590 -30.87 5.96 26.40
N VAL A 591 -29.79 6.71 26.15
CA VAL A 591 -28.93 6.48 24.98
C VAL A 591 -28.00 5.31 25.23
N LEU A 592 -27.96 4.38 24.28
CA LEU A 592 -27.05 3.23 24.23
C LEU A 592 -26.24 3.27 22.94
N LEU A 593 -25.04 2.68 22.96
CA LEU A 593 -24.29 2.38 21.74
C LEU A 593 -24.89 1.16 21.05
N GLY A 594 -25.20 1.29 19.76
CA GLY A 594 -25.66 0.19 18.93
C GLY A 594 -24.63 -0.93 18.85
N LEU A 595 -25.11 -2.16 18.61
CA LEU A 595 -24.27 -3.37 18.49
C LEU A 595 -23.62 -3.45 17.10
N LEU A 596 -23.05 -2.35 16.64
CA LEU A 596 -22.72 -2.12 15.23
C LEU A 596 -21.69 -3.13 14.71
N ALA A 597 -20.67 -3.44 15.51
CA ALA A 597 -19.66 -4.42 15.17
C ALA A 597 -20.23 -5.85 15.09
N LYS A 598 -21.17 -6.22 15.98
CA LYS A 598 -21.88 -7.51 15.92
C LYS A 598 -22.75 -7.63 14.67
N GLU A 599 -23.51 -6.58 14.37
CA GLU A 599 -24.32 -6.48 13.16
C GLU A 599 -23.43 -6.62 11.91
N TYR A 600 -22.32 -5.89 11.90
CA TYR A 600 -21.38 -5.89 10.80
C TYR A 600 -20.73 -7.26 10.57
N ALA A 601 -20.23 -7.90 11.64
CA ALA A 601 -19.69 -9.26 11.56
C ALA A 601 -20.72 -10.26 11.00
N THR A 602 -21.97 -10.16 11.45
CA THR A 602 -23.07 -11.00 10.95
C THR A 602 -23.31 -10.81 9.46
N THR A 603 -23.32 -9.56 8.97
CA THR A 603 -23.50 -9.27 7.53
C THR A 603 -22.38 -9.81 6.64
N ARG A 604 -21.17 -9.97 7.19
CA ARG A 604 -20.02 -10.58 6.51
C ARG A 604 -19.98 -12.11 6.60
N GLY A 605 -21.02 -12.72 7.18
CA GLY A 605 -21.12 -14.17 7.36
C GLY A 605 -20.19 -14.72 8.45
N TRP A 606 -19.66 -13.86 9.31
CA TRP A 606 -18.87 -14.27 10.47
C TRP A 606 -19.83 -14.69 11.59
N ARG A 607 -19.57 -15.84 12.23
CA ARG A 607 -20.43 -16.43 13.25
C ARG A 607 -19.62 -16.85 14.45
#